data_AF-A0A4Y2H1U0-F1
#
_entry.id   AF-A0A4Y2H1U0-F1
#
_cell.length_a   1.000
_cell.length_b   1.000
_cell.length_c   1.000
_cell.angle_alpha   90.00
_cell.angle_beta   90.00
_cell.angle_gamma   90.00
#
_symmetry.space_group_name_H-M   'P 1'
#
loop_
_entity.id
_entity.type
_entity.pdbx_description
1 polymer ?
#
loop_
_entity_poly.entity_id
_entity_poly.type
_entity_poly.pdbx_seq_one_letter_code
_entity_poly.pdbx_strand_id
1 'polypeptide(L)'
;MPSPRRSPPSHLPKAGLVLVVAHMLAVSGVPARTTCAGGEWRCGGEDGGGKCISLNKFCDGIENCEDGSDEPLGCTNCNRTFYGEANVKYPLRVTGPFQRYLPFVCKITFVAAGKEFGDFVELTFLSFQIGRLELTR
;
A
#
# COMPACT_ATOMS: atom_id res chain seq x y z
N MET A 1 -8.01 70.27 -27.50
CA MET A 1 -9.04 69.47 -28.18
C MET A 1 -9.50 68.33 -27.27
N PRO A 2 -10.81 68.00 -27.25
CA PRO A 2 -11.45 67.09 -26.30
C PRO A 2 -11.73 65.67 -26.86
N SER A 3 -11.74 64.68 -25.95
CA SER A 3 -12.41 63.36 -25.97
C SER A 3 -12.05 62.32 -27.07
N PRO A 4 -12.09 61.00 -26.76
CA PRO A 4 -13.38 60.33 -26.69
C PRO A 4 -13.68 59.68 -25.33
N ARG A 5 -14.94 59.86 -24.92
CA ARG A 5 -15.60 59.10 -23.86
C ARG A 5 -15.69 57.64 -24.29
N ARG A 6 -15.32 56.71 -23.40
CA ARG A 6 -15.89 55.37 -23.39
C ARG A 6 -16.55 55.14 -22.05
N SER A 7 -17.87 55.18 -22.07
CA SER A 7 -18.77 54.68 -21.03
C SER A 7 -18.66 53.15 -20.92
N PRO A 8 -19.11 52.57 -19.78
CA PRO A 8 -18.61 51.31 -19.25
C PRO A 8 -19.37 50.10 -19.81
N PRO A 9 -18.79 48.88 -19.81
CA PRO A 9 -19.61 47.67 -19.79
C PRO A 9 -20.20 47.49 -18.39
N SER A 10 -21.51 47.68 -18.31
CA SER A 10 -22.36 47.33 -17.18
C SER A 10 -22.35 45.82 -16.96
N HIS A 11 -21.49 45.32 -16.08
CA HIS A 11 -21.62 43.99 -15.52
C HIS A 11 -21.92 44.11 -14.03
N LEU A 12 -23.22 44.34 -13.76
CA LEU A 12 -23.80 44.06 -12.47
C LEU A 12 -23.65 42.54 -12.24
N PRO A 13 -23.03 42.07 -11.15
CA PRO A 13 -23.09 40.66 -10.83
C PRO A 13 -24.56 40.33 -10.56
N LYS A 14 -25.17 39.51 -11.41
CA LYS A 14 -26.45 38.89 -11.09
C LYS A 14 -26.20 38.04 -9.84
N ALA A 15 -26.58 38.56 -8.68
CA ALA A 15 -26.64 37.78 -7.45
C ALA A 15 -27.74 36.73 -7.60
N GLY A 16 -27.39 35.60 -8.22
CA GLY A 16 -28.22 34.41 -8.23
C GLY A 16 -28.14 33.78 -6.85
N LEU A 17 -29.26 33.73 -6.14
CA LEU A 17 -29.40 32.91 -4.94
C LEU A 17 -29.30 31.44 -5.37
N VAL A 18 -28.13 30.83 -5.18
CA VAL A 18 -27.98 29.37 -5.35
C VAL A 18 -28.55 28.72 -4.09
N LEU A 19 -29.75 28.17 -4.20
CA LEU A 19 -30.30 27.31 -3.15
C LEU A 19 -29.52 26.00 -3.17
N VAL A 20 -28.54 25.86 -2.27
CA VAL A 20 -27.90 24.56 -2.01
C VAL A 20 -28.91 23.72 -1.24
N VAL A 21 -29.70 22.94 -1.97
CA VAL A 21 -30.53 21.90 -1.38
C VAL A 21 -29.58 20.79 -0.91
N ALA A 22 -29.16 20.86 0.35
CA ALA A 22 -28.44 19.79 1.01
C ALA A 22 -29.40 18.62 1.29
N HIS A 23 -29.72 17.83 0.26
CA HIS A 23 -30.32 16.52 0.47
C HIS A 23 -29.21 15.48 0.55
N MET A 24 -28.88 15.17 1.81
CA MET A 24 -28.23 13.97 2.32
C MET A 24 -27.43 13.19 1.27
N LEU A 25 -26.11 13.40 1.29
CA LEU A 25 -25.18 12.36 0.86
C LEU A 25 -25.63 11.07 1.54
N ALA A 26 -26.12 10.11 0.76
CA ALA A 26 -26.03 8.73 1.20
C ALA A 26 -24.53 8.46 1.30
N VAL A 27 -23.97 8.64 2.50
CA VAL A 27 -22.77 7.91 2.89
C VAL A 27 -23.24 6.47 2.89
N SER A 28 -23.10 5.83 1.73
CA SER A 28 -22.97 4.38 1.68
C SER A 28 -21.81 4.09 2.62
N GLY A 29 -22.16 3.76 3.88
CA GLY A 29 -21.23 3.23 4.84
C GLY A 29 -20.66 2.00 4.17
N VAL A 30 -19.47 2.14 3.60
CA VAL A 30 -18.68 0.99 3.16
C VAL A 30 -18.59 0.13 4.42
N PRO A 31 -19.12 -1.10 4.43
CA PRO A 31 -18.99 -1.94 5.61
C PRO A 31 -17.50 -1.99 5.92
N ALA A 32 -17.13 -1.48 7.10
CA ALA A 32 -15.76 -1.53 7.55
C ALA A 32 -15.37 -3.00 7.49
N ARG A 33 -14.51 -3.35 6.53
CA ARG A 33 -14.00 -4.71 6.36
C ARG A 33 -13.44 -5.09 7.72
N THR A 34 -14.14 -5.96 8.42
CA THR A 34 -13.74 -6.43 9.76
C THR A 34 -12.47 -7.29 9.66
N THR A 35 -12.12 -7.69 8.45
CA THR A 35 -10.95 -8.50 8.12
C THR A 35 -10.21 -7.90 6.92
N CYS A 36 -8.88 -7.88 6.99
CA CYS A 36 -8.04 -7.52 5.87
C CYS A 36 -8.19 -8.53 4.72
N ALA A 37 -7.90 -8.13 3.48
CA ALA A 37 -7.95 -9.04 2.34
C ALA A 37 -6.89 -10.15 2.45
N GLY A 38 -7.03 -11.22 1.65
CA GLY A 38 -6.13 -12.39 1.68
C GLY A 38 -4.65 -12.14 1.36
N GLY A 39 -4.25 -10.89 1.08
CA GLY A 39 -2.86 -10.47 0.87
C GLY A 39 -2.45 -9.29 1.75
N GLU A 40 -3.19 -9.06 2.83
CA GLU A 40 -2.99 -7.93 3.75
C GLU A 40 -2.80 -8.43 5.18
N TRP A 41 -2.02 -7.67 5.95
CA TRP A 41 -1.76 -7.86 7.36
C TRP A 41 -2.40 -6.74 8.17
N ARG A 42 -2.99 -7.07 9.31
CA ARG A 42 -3.73 -6.12 10.15
C ARG A 42 -2.83 -5.58 11.26
N CYS A 43 -2.67 -4.27 11.32
CA CYS A 43 -2.03 -3.58 12.44
C CYS A 43 -2.83 -3.77 13.74
N GLY A 44 -2.14 -3.95 14.88
CA GLY A 44 -2.77 -3.93 16.21
C GLY A 44 -3.43 -5.23 16.71
N GLY A 45 -3.17 -6.38 16.08
CA GLY A 45 -3.64 -7.69 16.59
C GLY A 45 -5.11 -8.03 16.28
N GLU A 46 -5.75 -8.88 17.10
CA GLU A 46 -7.11 -9.42 16.84
C GLU A 46 -8.26 -8.44 17.14
N ASP A 47 -8.07 -7.45 18.03
CA ASP A 47 -9.18 -6.70 18.65
C ASP A 47 -9.26 -5.20 18.29
N GLY A 48 -8.56 -4.74 17.25
CA GLY A 48 -8.60 -3.33 16.83
C GLY A 48 -9.09 -3.18 15.40
N GLY A 49 -9.91 -2.17 15.12
CA GLY A 49 -10.21 -1.68 13.77
C GLY A 49 -8.98 -1.05 13.09
N GLY A 50 -7.87 -1.79 13.08
CA GLY A 50 -6.55 -1.36 12.65
C GLY A 50 -6.43 -1.33 11.14
N LYS A 51 -5.51 -0.47 10.67
CA LYS A 51 -5.13 -0.34 9.27
C LYS A 51 -4.65 -1.69 8.71
N CYS A 52 -5.04 -1.98 7.48
CA CYS A 52 -4.48 -3.10 6.72
C CYS A 52 -3.28 -2.59 5.91
N ILE A 53 -2.16 -3.32 6.00
CA ILE A 53 -0.98 -3.13 5.16
C ILE A 53 -0.82 -4.35 4.25
N SER A 54 -0.18 -4.22 3.10
CA SER A 54 0.05 -5.40 2.25
C SER A 54 1.05 -6.35 2.91
N LEU A 55 0.93 -7.66 2.69
CA LEU A 55 1.76 -8.67 3.35
C LEU A 55 3.28 -8.48 3.11
N ASN A 56 3.65 -7.86 1.98
CA ASN A 56 5.05 -7.53 1.65
C ASN A 56 5.65 -6.40 2.50
N LYS A 57 4.81 -5.68 3.26
CA LYS A 57 5.21 -4.61 4.18
C LYS A 57 5.40 -5.08 5.61
N PHE A 58 4.94 -6.29 5.93
CA PHE A 58 5.20 -6.88 7.24
C PHE A 58 6.65 -7.38 7.27
N CYS A 59 7.45 -6.94 8.24
CA CYS A 59 8.87 -7.26 8.37
C CYS A 59 9.71 -6.86 7.14
N ASP A 60 9.43 -5.68 6.56
CA ASP A 60 10.21 -5.08 5.48
C ASP A 60 11.28 -4.09 6.00
N GLY A 61 11.33 -3.88 7.31
CA GLY A 61 12.25 -2.98 8.00
C GLY A 61 11.77 -1.52 8.05
N ILE A 62 10.50 -1.26 7.70
CA ILE A 62 9.87 0.06 7.77
C ILE A 62 8.59 -0.08 8.60
N GLU A 63 8.42 0.78 9.62
CA GLU A 63 7.16 0.85 10.34
C GLU A 63 6.05 1.41 9.43
N ASN A 64 5.11 0.55 9.03
CA ASN A 64 3.94 0.91 8.23
C ASN A 64 2.67 1.01 9.10
N CYS A 65 2.67 0.39 10.27
CA CYS A 65 1.61 0.52 11.27
C CYS A 65 1.92 1.66 12.25
N GLU A 66 0.87 2.34 12.71
CA GLU A 66 1.01 3.45 13.67
C GLU A 66 1.53 3.01 15.05
N ASP A 67 1.33 1.74 15.38
CA ASP A 67 1.80 1.09 16.60
C ASP A 67 3.12 0.31 16.40
N GLY A 68 3.71 0.33 15.19
CA GLY A 68 4.91 -0.41 14.84
C GLY A 68 4.74 -1.95 14.90
N SER A 69 3.51 -2.44 14.99
CA SER A 69 3.23 -3.87 15.19
C SER A 69 3.65 -4.76 14.01
N ASP A 70 3.96 -4.16 12.86
CA ASP A 70 4.48 -4.83 11.67
C ASP A 70 5.99 -5.11 11.70
N GLU A 71 6.74 -4.52 12.64
CA GLU A 71 8.20 -4.66 12.75
C GLU A 71 8.69 -5.10 14.16
N PRO A 72 8.15 -6.19 14.76
CA PRO A 72 8.61 -6.65 16.06
C PRO A 72 10.06 -7.17 16.03
N LEU A 73 10.73 -7.18 17.18
CA LEU A 73 12.11 -7.67 17.28
C LEU A 73 12.22 -9.14 16.83
N GLY A 74 13.13 -9.41 15.89
CA GLY A 74 13.39 -10.76 15.37
C GLY A 74 12.40 -11.22 14.29
N CYS A 75 11.57 -10.32 13.77
CA CYS A 75 10.63 -10.66 12.72
C CYS A 75 11.33 -10.83 11.35
N THR A 76 10.70 -11.60 10.46
CA THR A 76 11.23 -11.85 9.12
C THR A 76 10.11 -12.05 8.12
N ASN A 77 10.29 -11.48 6.94
CA ASN A 77 9.44 -11.72 5.78
C ASN A 77 9.93 -12.87 4.88
N CYS A 78 10.93 -13.63 5.33
CA CYS A 78 11.42 -14.84 4.66
C CYS A 78 10.48 -16.04 4.84
N ASN A 79 10.52 -16.96 3.87
CA ASN A 79 9.71 -18.19 3.85
C ASN A 79 8.19 -17.95 4.03
N ARG A 80 7.72 -16.77 3.63
CA ARG A 80 6.30 -16.38 3.63
C ARG A 80 5.69 -16.60 2.24
N THR A 81 4.39 -16.91 2.23
CA THR A 81 3.59 -16.90 1.01
C THR A 81 3.08 -15.48 0.77
N PHE A 82 3.46 -14.88 -0.36
CA PHE A 82 2.95 -13.59 -0.79
C PHE A 82 1.82 -13.77 -1.80
N TYR A 83 0.78 -12.95 -1.67
CA TYR A 83 -0.32 -12.86 -2.61
C TYR A 83 -0.29 -11.50 -3.27
N GLY A 84 -0.70 -11.44 -4.54
CA GLY A 84 -0.73 -10.20 -5.30
C GLY A 84 -1.82 -10.24 -6.35
N GLU A 85 -2.31 -9.06 -6.72
CA GLU A 85 -3.26 -8.88 -7.81
C GLU A 85 -2.52 -8.80 -9.15
N ALA A 86 -3.16 -9.31 -10.21
CA ALA A 86 -2.61 -9.23 -11.56
C ALA A 86 -2.40 -7.76 -11.97
N ASN A 87 -1.27 -7.48 -12.63
CA ASN A 87 -0.86 -6.15 -13.09
C ASN A 87 -0.49 -5.13 -11.98
N VAL A 88 -0.43 -5.56 -10.72
CA VAL A 88 0.05 -4.73 -9.60
C VAL A 88 1.50 -5.09 -9.27
N LYS A 89 2.36 -4.09 -9.08
CA LYS A 89 3.76 -4.27 -8.71
C LYS A 89 3.94 -4.17 -7.20
N TYR A 90 4.40 -5.24 -6.57
CA TYR A 90 4.66 -5.30 -5.13
C TYR A 90 6.17 -5.26 -4.87
N PRO A 91 6.71 -4.16 -4.28
CA PRO A 91 8.13 -4.11 -3.93
C PRO A 91 8.40 -5.07 -2.77
N LEU A 92 9.32 -6.01 -2.94
CA LEU A 92 9.73 -6.94 -1.89
C LEU A 92 11.11 -6.55 -1.36
N ARG A 93 11.18 -6.19 -0.08
CA ARG A 93 12.44 -5.88 0.62
C ARG A 93 12.72 -6.97 1.64
N VAL A 94 13.64 -7.86 1.33
CA VAL A 94 14.09 -8.88 2.28
C VAL A 94 15.25 -8.34 3.07
N THR A 95 15.03 -8.11 4.36
CA THR A 95 16.09 -7.72 5.29
C THR A 95 16.60 -8.96 6.02
N GLY A 96 17.92 -8.99 6.26
CA GLY A 96 18.49 -10.01 7.13
C GLY A 96 18.01 -9.81 8.57
N PRO A 97 17.90 -10.88 9.38
CA PRO A 97 17.51 -10.74 10.78
C PRO A 97 18.49 -9.85 11.54
N PHE A 98 17.98 -9.06 12.49
CA PHE A 98 18.81 -8.21 13.35
C PHE A 98 19.85 -9.02 14.15
N GLN A 99 19.53 -10.27 14.50
CA GLN A 99 20.49 -11.23 15.06
C GLN A 99 21.46 -11.75 14.00
N ARG A 100 22.64 -11.12 13.90
CA ARG A 100 23.76 -11.49 13.00
C ARG A 100 24.39 -12.88 13.25
N TYR A 101 23.86 -13.67 14.18
CA TYR A 101 24.45 -14.94 14.63
C TYR A 101 23.78 -16.20 14.05
N LEU A 102 22.70 -16.05 13.28
CA LEU A 102 22.01 -17.19 12.66
C LEU A 102 22.28 -17.22 11.15
N PRO A 103 22.60 -18.40 10.57
CA PRO A 103 22.71 -18.53 9.11
C PRO A 103 21.34 -18.24 8.49
N PHE A 104 21.23 -17.11 7.78
CA PHE A 104 19.98 -16.73 7.13
C PHE A 104 19.95 -17.33 5.72
N VAL A 105 19.11 -18.35 5.53
CA VAL A 105 18.75 -18.83 4.18
C VAL A 105 17.30 -18.44 3.95
N CYS A 106 17.10 -17.46 3.07
CA CYS A 106 15.78 -16.98 2.69
C CYS A 106 15.35 -17.61 1.37
N LYS A 107 14.33 -18.48 1.38
CA LYS A 107 13.77 -19.05 0.16
C LYS A 107 12.43 -18.39 -0.13
N ILE A 108 12.37 -17.61 -1.20
CA ILE A 108 11.14 -16.99 -1.68
C ILE A 108 10.63 -17.83 -2.85
N THR A 109 9.37 -18.26 -2.78
CA THR A 109 8.72 -19.01 -3.85
C THR A 109 7.57 -18.15 -4.39
N PHE A 110 7.60 -17.87 -5.69
CA PHE A 110 6.53 -17.18 -6.37
C PHE A 110 5.68 -18.19 -7.13
N VAL A 111 4.38 -18.21 -6.88
CA VAL A 111 3.45 -19.17 -7.49
C VAL A 111 2.33 -18.41 -8.17
N ALA A 112 2.16 -18.62 -9.47
CA ALA A 112 0.94 -18.27 -10.18
C ALA A 112 -0.07 -19.41 -9.96
N ALA A 113 -1.10 -19.17 -9.14
CA ALA A 113 -2.09 -20.19 -8.79
C ALA A 113 -3.01 -20.58 -9.97
N GLY A 114 -2.96 -19.84 -11.08
CA GLY A 114 -3.79 -20.04 -12.25
C GLY A 114 -5.24 -19.60 -12.05
N LYS A 115 -6.08 -19.85 -13.06
CA LYS A 115 -7.52 -19.52 -13.05
C LYS A 115 -7.75 -18.01 -12.90
N GLU A 116 -8.53 -17.59 -11.91
CA GLU A 116 -8.86 -16.19 -11.63
C GLU A 116 -7.66 -15.38 -11.09
N PHE A 117 -6.56 -16.05 -10.71
CA PHE A 117 -5.38 -15.43 -10.11
C PHE A 117 -4.21 -15.22 -11.10
N GLY A 118 -4.38 -15.63 -12.36
CA GLY A 118 -3.38 -15.49 -13.43
C GLY A 118 -2.36 -16.64 -13.51
N ASP A 119 -1.77 -16.83 -14.69
CA ASP A 119 -0.94 -17.99 -15.03
C ASP A 119 0.58 -17.71 -15.01
N PHE A 120 0.99 -16.44 -14.90
CA PHE A 120 2.39 -16.04 -14.96
C PHE A 120 2.76 -15.12 -13.79
N VAL A 121 3.97 -15.32 -13.26
CA VAL A 121 4.61 -14.34 -12.38
C VAL A 121 5.75 -13.67 -13.13
N GLU A 122 5.66 -12.36 -13.30
CA GLU A 122 6.75 -11.55 -13.83
C GLU A 122 7.55 -10.93 -12.67
N LEU A 123 8.85 -11.22 -12.60
CA LEU A 123 9.75 -10.66 -11.60
C LEU A 123 10.63 -9.58 -12.26
N THR A 124 10.50 -8.34 -11.82
CA THR A 124 11.39 -7.25 -12.20
C THR A 124 12.23 -6.83 -10.99
N PHE A 125 13.55 -6.91 -11.12
CA PHE A 125 14.48 -6.47 -10.07
C PHE A 125 14.95 -5.04 -10.38
N LEU A 126 14.59 -4.09 -9.51
CA LEU A 126 15.10 -2.71 -9.60
C LEU A 126 16.54 -2.62 -9.08
N SER A 127 16.82 -3.32 -8.00
CA SER A 127 18.14 -3.52 -7.43
C SER A 127 18.10 -4.78 -6.57
N PHE A 128 19.21 -5.51 -6.50
CA PHE A 128 19.35 -6.63 -5.57
C PHE A 128 20.76 -6.64 -4.98
N GLN A 129 20.87 -7.04 -3.72
CA GLN A 129 22.14 -7.30 -3.06
C GLN A 129 22.08 -8.73 -2.54
N ILE A 130 22.78 -9.63 -3.21
CA ILE A 130 22.99 -10.98 -2.69
C ILE A 130 24.12 -10.87 -1.66
N GLY A 131 23.91 -11.42 -0.47
CA GLY A 131 24.96 -11.49 0.55
C GLY A 131 26.18 -12.31 0.09
N ARG A 132 27.07 -12.65 1.03
CA ARG A 132 28.24 -13.45 0.69
C ARG A 132 27.81 -14.90 0.37
N LEU A 133 28.01 -15.34 -0.87
CA LEU A 133 27.86 -16.74 -1.25
C LEU A 133 29.07 -17.52 -0.72
N GLU A 134 28.91 -18.22 0.40
CA GLU A 134 29.87 -19.22 0.85
C GLU A 134 29.66 -20.49 0.01
N LEU A 135 30.44 -20.64 -1.07
CA LEU A 135 30.53 -21.91 -1.79
C LEU A 135 31.30 -22.88 -0.89
N THR A 136 30.60 -23.69 -0.10
CA THR A 136 31.23 -24.82 0.59
C THR A 136 31.83 -25.74 -0.46
N ARG A 137 33.14 -25.92 -0.36
CA ARG A 137 33.99 -26.65 -1.29
C ARG A 137 33.98 -28.14 -1.00
#